data_AF-V8CC47-F1
#
_entry.id   AF-V8CC47-F1
#
_cell.length_a   1.000
_cell.length_b   1.000
_cell.length_c   1.000
_cell.angle_alpha   90.00
_cell.angle_beta   90.00
_cell.angle_gamma   90.00
#
_symmetry.space_group_name_H-M   'P 1'
#
loop_
_entity.id
_entity.type
_entity.pdbx_description
1 polymer ?
#
loop_
_entity_poly.entity_id
_entity_poly.type
_entity_poly.pdbx_seq_one_letter_code
_entity_poly.pdbx_strand_id
1 'polypeptide(L)'
;MDNDRDQFLYPNKKWHDDSEFHSDCLAFTLFHGQNRISTSISPSSAEGDKGGGYSEYINHFIPFSESQAGAKEAFKSDFMVRFINGKLGKDSPASSLQASKASVAIHKNNIDCHDFAPAKSRNDETLPFDKKEIQANTQNFIPTKPLEFSKEAQEVFSAGLTLWQYYHAQAKSSDKYLNDASLYDIKEYFQGRGETINGKKGKMNARSEDTHTITT
;
A
#
# COMPACT_ATOMS: atom_id res chain seq x y z
N MET A 1 36.21 -8.82 32.49
CA MET A 1 34.89 -9.20 31.99
C MET A 1 34.50 -8.12 31.01
N ASP A 2 34.81 -8.38 29.74
CA ASP A 2 34.61 -7.42 28.67
C ASP A 2 33.12 -7.31 28.36
N ASN A 3 32.68 -6.05 28.22
CA ASN A 3 31.29 -5.70 28.00
C ASN A 3 30.91 -5.99 26.54
N ASP A 4 30.64 -7.25 26.21
CA ASP A 4 30.18 -7.73 24.88
C ASP A 4 28.68 -7.40 24.61
N ARG A 5 28.14 -6.35 25.24
CA ARG A 5 26.72 -5.98 25.22
C ARG A 5 26.37 -4.75 24.40
N ASP A 6 27.24 -4.31 23.49
CA ASP A 6 26.90 -3.26 22.54
C ASP A 6 26.27 -3.84 21.28
N GLN A 7 25.03 -4.34 21.40
CA GLN A 7 24.25 -4.93 20.28
C GLN A 7 23.40 -3.91 19.52
N PHE A 8 23.54 -2.60 19.81
CA PHE A 8 22.68 -1.57 19.24
C PHE A 8 23.52 -0.48 18.58
N LEU A 9 24.20 -0.86 17.49
CA LEU A 9 24.65 0.13 16.52
C LEU A 9 23.40 0.76 15.89
N TYR A 10 23.09 1.99 16.30
CA TYR A 10 22.04 2.77 15.65
C TYR A 10 22.52 3.18 14.25
N PRO A 11 21.66 3.04 13.22
CA PRO A 11 21.98 3.57 11.90
C PRO A 11 22.22 5.08 12.01
N ASN A 12 23.18 5.59 11.23
CA ASN A 12 23.43 7.02 11.20
C ASN A 12 22.16 7.75 10.74
N LYS A 13 21.92 8.97 11.25
CA LYS A 13 20.70 9.74 10.99
C LYS A 13 20.69 10.43 9.61
N LYS A 14 21.69 10.21 8.75
CA LYS A 14 21.82 10.95 7.48
C LYS A 14 20.70 10.64 6.49
N TRP A 15 20.11 9.44 6.57
CA TRP A 15 19.01 9.04 5.70
C TRP A 15 17.75 9.91 5.91
N HIS A 16 17.56 10.53 7.08
CA HIS A 16 16.40 11.39 7.36
C HIS A 16 16.30 12.62 6.46
N ASP A 17 17.42 13.07 5.90
CA ASP A 17 17.48 14.23 5.01
C ASP A 17 17.83 13.83 3.56
N ASP A 18 17.96 12.53 3.29
CA ASP A 18 18.31 11.99 1.97
C ASP A 18 17.04 11.79 1.13
N SER A 19 16.70 12.82 0.35
CA SER A 19 15.51 12.83 -0.50
C SER A 19 15.56 11.80 -1.62
N GLU A 20 16.74 11.49 -2.16
CA GLU A 20 16.90 10.47 -3.20
C GLU A 20 16.62 9.09 -2.60
N PHE A 21 17.24 8.76 -1.46
CA PHE A 21 17.01 7.49 -0.76
C PHE A 21 15.54 7.29 -0.38
N HIS A 22 14.86 8.33 0.12
CA HIS A 22 13.43 8.24 0.44
C HIS A 22 12.57 7.97 -0.80
N SER A 23 12.87 8.64 -1.91
CA SER A 23 12.16 8.46 -3.18
C SER A 23 12.37 7.05 -3.72
N ASP A 24 13.59 6.54 -3.67
CA ASP A 24 13.92 5.19 -4.10
C ASP A 24 13.25 4.13 -3.22
N CYS A 25 13.17 4.36 -1.92
CA CYS A 25 12.41 3.51 -1.00
C CYS A 25 10.91 3.49 -1.33
N LEU A 26 10.34 4.61 -1.77
CA LEU A 26 8.97 4.66 -2.28
C LEU A 26 8.83 3.84 -3.57
N ALA A 27 9.74 3.99 -4.52
CA ALA A 27 9.75 3.21 -5.76
C ALA A 27 9.81 1.71 -5.47
N PHE A 28 10.75 1.28 -4.62
CA PHE A 28 10.86 -0.08 -4.15
C PHE A 28 9.56 -0.58 -3.51
N THR A 29 8.94 0.22 -2.64
CA THR A 29 7.67 -0.15 -1.97
C THR A 29 6.52 -0.34 -2.97
N LEU A 30 6.37 0.56 -3.93
CA LEU A 30 5.30 0.52 -4.93
C LEU A 30 5.43 -0.70 -5.85
N PHE A 31 6.64 -1.02 -6.28
CA PHE A 31 6.91 -2.09 -7.26
C PHE A 31 7.43 -3.38 -6.63
N HIS A 32 7.44 -3.48 -5.30
CA HIS A 32 7.88 -4.69 -4.62
C HIS A 32 7.01 -5.88 -5.05
N GLY A 33 7.63 -7.00 -5.41
CA GLY A 33 6.89 -8.18 -5.89
C GLY A 33 5.91 -8.78 -4.86
N GLN A 34 6.11 -8.46 -3.57
CA GLN A 34 5.21 -8.82 -2.46
C GLN A 34 4.32 -7.65 -1.99
N ASN A 35 4.21 -6.56 -2.76
CA ASN A 35 3.19 -5.55 -2.50
C ASN A 35 1.80 -6.20 -2.70
N ARG A 36 1.00 -6.22 -1.62
CA ARG A 36 -0.32 -6.89 -1.56
C ARG A 36 -1.48 -5.91 -1.57
N ILE A 37 -1.27 -4.65 -1.95
CA ILE A 37 -2.36 -3.70 -2.18
C ILE A 37 -3.19 -4.25 -3.32
N SER A 38 -4.49 -4.48 -3.13
CA SER A 38 -5.42 -5.01 -4.13
C SER A 38 -6.68 -4.17 -4.12
N THR A 39 -7.20 -3.88 -5.31
CA THR A 39 -8.50 -3.21 -5.48
C THR A 39 -9.68 -4.16 -5.47
N SER A 40 -9.41 -5.44 -5.76
CA SER A 40 -10.38 -6.47 -5.54
C SER A 40 -10.46 -6.75 -4.04
N ILE A 41 -11.62 -6.40 -3.45
CA ILE A 41 -12.12 -6.84 -2.15
C ILE A 41 -11.32 -8.04 -1.57
N SER A 42 -10.70 -7.84 -0.40
CA SER A 42 -10.44 -8.93 0.53
C SER A 42 -11.76 -9.68 0.67
N PRO A 43 -11.83 -10.99 0.37
CA PRO A 43 -13.10 -11.69 0.37
C PRO A 43 -13.81 -11.44 1.70
N SER A 44 -14.94 -10.74 1.64
CA SER A 44 -15.99 -10.75 2.65
C SER A 44 -16.64 -12.13 2.70
N SER A 45 -15.83 -13.18 2.80
CA SER A 45 -16.16 -14.61 2.88
C SER A 45 -14.98 -15.54 3.18
N ALA A 46 -13.70 -15.10 3.16
CA ALA A 46 -12.59 -15.97 3.59
C ALA A 46 -12.14 -15.59 5.01
N GLU A 47 -12.72 -16.31 5.97
CA GLU A 47 -12.35 -16.48 7.38
C GLU A 47 -12.24 -15.22 8.26
N GLY A 48 -13.38 -14.86 8.87
CA GLY A 48 -13.41 -14.26 10.21
C GLY A 48 -14.23 -13.00 10.37
N ASP A 49 -14.47 -12.25 9.30
CA ASP A 49 -15.06 -10.91 9.43
C ASP A 49 -16.59 -10.93 9.37
N LYS A 50 -17.22 -10.92 10.55
CA LYS A 50 -18.66 -10.74 10.72
C LYS A 50 -18.99 -9.25 10.81
N GLY A 51 -18.96 -8.55 9.68
CA GLY A 51 -19.66 -7.28 9.55
C GLY A 51 -18.88 -6.18 8.85
N GLY A 52 -19.30 -5.87 7.62
CA GLY A 52 -18.93 -4.64 6.94
C GLY A 52 -19.29 -4.73 5.47
N GLY A 53 -20.30 -3.97 5.04
CA GLY A 53 -20.77 -3.95 3.65
C GLY A 53 -19.68 -3.56 2.65
N TYR A 54 -19.94 -3.89 1.39
CA TYR A 54 -19.13 -3.50 0.22
C TYR A 54 -18.81 -1.99 0.27
N SER A 55 -17.57 -1.64 0.61
CA SER A 55 -17.01 -0.36 0.20
C SER A 55 -16.22 -0.60 -1.08
N GLU A 56 -16.50 0.22 -2.08
CA GLU A 56 -15.72 0.26 -3.30
C GLU A 56 -14.29 0.68 -2.92
N TYR A 57 -13.36 -0.28 -2.87
CA TYR A 57 -11.99 -0.01 -2.44
C TYR A 57 -11.32 0.94 -3.43
N ILE A 58 -10.84 2.07 -2.93
CA ILE A 58 -10.15 3.08 -3.72
C ILE A 58 -8.64 2.80 -3.66
N ASN A 59 -8.01 2.64 -4.83
CA ASN A 59 -6.56 2.49 -4.91
C ASN A 59 -5.86 3.84 -4.85
N HIS A 60 -5.23 4.14 -3.71
CA HIS A 60 -4.45 5.35 -3.56
C HIS A 60 -2.99 5.21 -4.01
N PHE A 61 -2.55 4.02 -4.43
CA PHE A 61 -1.14 3.68 -4.67
C PHE A 61 -0.76 3.58 -6.15
N ILE A 62 -1.60 4.04 -7.08
CA ILE A 62 -1.26 4.08 -8.51
C ILE A 62 -0.37 5.29 -8.79
N PRO A 63 0.91 5.13 -9.16
CA PRO A 63 1.83 6.26 -9.35
C PRO A 63 1.72 6.94 -10.73
N PHE A 64 0.75 6.55 -11.54
CA PHE A 64 0.56 7.01 -12.91
C PHE A 64 -0.80 7.68 -13.06
N SER A 65 -0.89 8.67 -13.94
CA SER A 65 -2.19 9.16 -14.39
C SER A 65 -2.88 8.16 -15.32
N GLU A 66 -4.19 8.29 -15.46
CA GLU A 66 -5.04 7.50 -16.33
C GLU A 66 -4.58 7.57 -17.79
N SER A 67 -4.19 8.76 -18.22
CA SER A 67 -3.67 9.01 -19.58
C SER A 67 -2.35 8.28 -19.83
N GLN A 68 -1.46 8.23 -18.83
CA GLN A 68 -0.20 7.51 -18.94
C GLN A 68 -0.44 6.00 -18.95
N ALA A 69 -1.31 5.51 -18.06
CA ALA A 69 -1.64 4.09 -17.96
C ALA A 69 -2.51 3.58 -19.11
N GLY A 70 -3.12 4.46 -19.91
CA GLY A 70 -4.06 4.07 -20.97
C GLY A 70 -5.40 3.55 -20.43
N ALA A 71 -5.79 4.00 -19.23
CA ALA A 71 -7.01 3.57 -18.58
C ALA A 71 -8.27 4.03 -19.34
N LYS A 72 -9.34 3.26 -19.22
CA LYS A 72 -10.62 3.54 -19.90
C LYS A 72 -11.37 4.72 -19.26
N GLU A 73 -11.30 4.83 -17.95
CA GLU A 73 -12.03 5.80 -17.13
C GLU A 73 -11.09 6.51 -16.16
N ALA A 74 -11.58 7.58 -15.52
CA ALA A 74 -10.84 8.29 -14.48
C ALA A 74 -10.55 7.37 -13.28
N PHE A 75 -9.36 7.47 -12.68
CA PHE A 75 -9.06 6.76 -11.45
C PHE A 75 -9.80 7.42 -10.29
N LYS A 76 -10.19 6.61 -9.30
CA LYS A 76 -10.88 7.14 -8.10
C LYS A 76 -9.98 7.97 -7.20
N SER A 77 -8.66 7.86 -7.36
CA SER A 77 -7.69 8.60 -6.58
C SER A 77 -6.46 8.94 -7.42
N ASP A 78 -6.09 10.22 -7.38
CA ASP A 78 -4.85 10.77 -7.94
C ASP A 78 -3.75 10.97 -6.87
N PHE A 79 -3.95 10.42 -5.66
CA PHE A 79 -3.12 10.69 -4.48
C PHE A 79 -1.62 10.49 -4.75
N MET A 80 -1.22 9.31 -5.24
CA MET A 80 0.22 9.01 -5.41
C MET A 80 0.85 9.87 -6.51
N VAL A 81 0.11 10.15 -7.59
CA VAL A 81 0.57 11.10 -8.64
C VAL A 81 0.79 12.48 -8.03
N ARG A 82 -0.14 12.97 -7.21
CA ARG A 82 0.00 14.27 -6.54
C ARG A 82 1.11 14.28 -5.50
N PHE A 83 1.26 13.20 -4.74
CA PHE A 83 2.34 13.02 -3.78
C PHE A 83 3.71 13.08 -4.49
N ILE A 84 3.88 12.29 -5.55
CA ILE A 84 5.11 12.21 -6.36
C ILE A 84 5.48 13.57 -6.96
N ASN A 85 4.49 14.35 -7.36
CA ASN A 85 4.72 15.67 -7.97
C ASN A 85 4.78 16.83 -6.97
N GLY A 86 4.68 16.57 -5.66
CA GLY A 86 4.64 17.62 -4.63
C GLY A 86 3.41 18.54 -4.70
N LYS A 87 2.28 18.01 -5.16
CA LYS A 87 1.03 18.74 -5.44
C LYS A 87 -0.09 18.46 -4.43
N LEU A 88 0.22 17.92 -3.25
CA LEU A 88 -0.78 17.66 -2.21
C LEU A 88 -1.25 18.93 -1.47
N GLY A 89 -0.38 19.94 -1.33
CA GLY A 89 -0.64 21.15 -0.54
C GLY A 89 -1.10 22.41 -1.30
N LYS A 90 -1.35 22.33 -2.61
CA LYS A 90 -1.85 23.46 -3.42
C LYS A 90 -3.35 23.27 -3.67
N ASP A 91 -4.15 24.23 -3.24
CA ASP A 91 -5.61 24.38 -3.37
C ASP A 91 -6.30 23.36 -4.32
N SER A 92 -6.91 22.33 -3.75
CA SER A 92 -7.87 21.44 -4.42
C SER A 92 -8.81 20.86 -3.36
N PRO A 93 -10.11 20.66 -3.68
CA PRO A 93 -11.10 20.35 -2.67
C PRO A 93 -10.71 19.06 -1.95
N ALA A 94 -10.65 19.16 -0.63
CA ALA A 94 -10.38 18.06 0.27
C ALA A 94 -11.42 16.96 0.07
N SER A 95 -11.11 15.97 -0.78
CA SER A 95 -11.90 14.74 -0.92
C SER A 95 -11.13 13.47 -0.58
N SER A 96 -9.81 13.51 -0.37
CA SER A 96 -9.01 12.29 -0.09
C SER A 96 -8.26 12.28 1.24
N LEU A 97 -8.31 13.35 2.03
CA LEU A 97 -7.73 13.40 3.38
C LEU A 97 -8.82 13.51 4.44
N GLN A 98 -9.85 12.65 4.40
CA GLN A 98 -10.54 12.31 5.65
C GLN A 98 -9.79 11.14 6.27
N ALA A 99 -8.78 11.47 7.08
CA ALA A 99 -8.48 10.61 8.21
C ALA A 99 -9.80 10.47 8.97
N SER A 100 -10.36 9.27 9.01
CA SER A 100 -11.53 9.00 9.83
C SER A 100 -11.17 9.47 11.24
N LYS A 101 -11.83 10.54 11.69
CA LYS A 101 -11.94 10.84 13.11
C LYS A 101 -12.77 9.71 13.71
N ALA A 102 -12.14 8.55 13.90
CA ALA A 102 -12.55 7.61 14.91
C ALA A 102 -12.20 8.27 16.25
N SER A 103 -12.98 9.28 16.61
CA SER A 103 -13.10 9.72 17.98
C SER A 103 -13.40 8.48 18.79
N VAL A 104 -12.51 8.17 19.73
CA VAL A 104 -12.67 7.16 20.77
C VAL A 104 -14.06 7.34 21.40
N ALA A 105 -15.00 6.52 20.96
CA ALA A 105 -16.29 6.34 21.61
C ALA A 105 -16.28 4.93 22.19
N ILE A 106 -15.79 4.80 23.43
CA ILE A 106 -15.92 3.58 24.21
C ILE A 106 -17.41 3.37 24.48
N HIS A 107 -18.03 2.47 23.71
CA HIS A 107 -19.30 1.87 24.09
C HIS A 107 -19.02 0.86 25.21
N LYS A 108 -19.49 1.16 26.43
CA LYS A 108 -19.59 0.18 27.52
C LYS A 108 -20.72 -0.79 27.17
N ASN A 109 -20.40 -1.93 26.58
CA ASN A 109 -21.30 -3.08 26.59
C ASN A 109 -20.60 -4.26 27.27
N ASN A 110 -21.21 -4.65 28.39
CA ASN A 110 -20.84 -5.74 29.28
C ASN A 110 -20.99 -7.07 28.52
N ILE A 111 -19.88 -7.73 28.20
CA ILE A 111 -19.87 -9.14 27.81
C ILE A 111 -18.91 -9.84 28.77
N ASP A 112 -19.50 -10.67 29.62
CA ASP A 112 -18.84 -11.50 30.60
C ASP A 112 -18.25 -12.72 29.88
N CYS A 113 -16.91 -12.77 29.76
CA CYS A 113 -16.20 -13.96 29.28
C CYS A 113 -15.25 -14.43 30.38
N HIS A 114 -15.78 -15.28 31.24
CA HIS A 114 -15.00 -16.05 32.20
C HIS A 114 -14.07 -17.04 31.48
N ASP A 115 -12.88 -17.19 32.05
CA ASP A 115 -11.87 -18.25 31.82
C ASP A 115 -10.88 -18.08 30.66
N PHE A 116 -9.99 -17.10 30.81
CA PHE A 116 -8.57 -17.30 30.52
C PHE A 116 -7.75 -16.81 31.73
N ALA A 117 -6.91 -17.68 32.27
CA ALA A 117 -6.02 -17.37 33.39
C ALA A 117 -5.21 -16.08 33.12
N PRO A 118 -4.99 -15.21 34.12
CA PRO A 118 -4.38 -13.93 33.88
C PRO A 118 -2.89 -14.11 33.58
N ALA A 119 -2.51 -14.02 32.31
CA ALA A 119 -1.16 -13.58 31.99
C ALA A 119 -1.01 -12.19 32.60
N LYS A 120 -0.04 -12.02 33.51
CA LYS A 120 0.27 -10.73 34.13
C LYS A 120 0.51 -9.69 33.02
N SER A 121 -0.49 -8.84 32.81
CA SER A 121 -0.37 -7.60 32.05
C SER A 121 0.82 -6.84 32.62
N ARG A 122 1.92 -6.76 31.87
CA ARG A 122 2.91 -5.72 32.10
C ARG A 122 2.19 -4.44 31.71
N ASN A 123 1.87 -3.62 32.70
CA ASN A 123 1.37 -2.27 32.49
C ASN A 123 2.55 -1.45 31.95
N ASP A 124 2.80 -1.57 30.65
CA ASP A 124 3.71 -0.71 29.91
C ASP A 124 2.89 -0.02 28.81
N GLU A 125 2.01 0.90 29.24
CA GLU A 125 1.29 1.82 28.35
C GLU A 125 2.22 2.86 27.71
N THR A 126 3.51 2.80 28.02
CA THR A 126 4.54 3.59 27.36
C THR A 126 4.95 2.86 26.08
N LEU A 127 4.29 3.22 24.96
CA LEU A 127 4.90 3.03 23.65
C LEU A 127 6.34 3.57 23.74
N PRO A 128 7.37 2.81 23.33
CA PRO A 128 8.79 3.20 23.45
C PRO A 128 9.19 4.34 22.51
N PHE A 129 8.21 5.08 21.98
CA PHE A 129 8.39 6.16 21.04
C PHE A 129 8.00 7.47 21.73
N ASP A 130 8.94 8.41 21.74
CA ASP A 130 8.73 9.73 22.32
C ASP A 130 7.60 10.44 21.55
N LYS A 131 6.55 10.88 22.26
CA LYS A 131 5.40 11.58 21.66
C LYS A 131 5.82 12.85 20.91
N LYS A 132 6.98 13.44 21.26
CA LYS A 132 7.57 14.58 20.56
C LYS A 132 8.14 14.20 19.19
N GLU A 133 8.64 12.98 19.03
CA GLU A 133 9.16 12.45 17.76
C GLU A 133 8.02 12.22 16.75
N ILE A 134 6.85 11.81 17.25
CA ILE A 134 5.62 11.61 16.45
C ILE A 134 5.05 12.95 15.93
N GLN A 135 5.13 14.03 16.73
CA GLN A 135 4.56 15.33 16.37
C GLN A 135 5.51 16.23 15.58
N ALA A 136 6.82 16.14 15.76
CA ALA A 136 7.79 16.99 15.07
C ALA A 136 8.02 16.59 13.60
N ASN A 137 7.81 15.32 13.24
CA ASN A 137 8.18 14.78 11.92
C ASN A 137 7.04 14.76 10.89
N THR A 138 5.79 14.98 11.31
CA THR A 138 4.62 14.88 10.41
C THR A 138 4.48 16.05 9.44
N GLN A 139 5.07 17.21 9.76
CA GLN A 139 5.06 18.38 8.86
C GLN A 139 6.11 18.29 7.73
N ASN A 140 7.13 17.42 7.87
CA ASN A 140 8.25 17.34 6.93
C ASN A 140 8.07 16.24 5.86
N PHE A 141 7.05 15.38 5.98
CA PHE A 141 6.88 14.22 5.11
C PHE A 141 5.96 14.46 3.91
N ILE A 142 5.23 15.58 3.86
CA ILE A 142 4.40 15.94 2.70
C ILE A 142 5.27 16.68 1.69
N PRO A 143 5.55 16.10 0.51
CA PRO A 143 6.38 16.74 -0.50
C PRO A 143 5.70 18.01 -1.00
N THR A 144 6.42 19.13 -0.97
CA THR A 144 6.01 20.42 -1.54
C THR A 144 6.64 20.68 -2.91
N LYS A 145 7.61 19.83 -3.29
CA LYS A 145 8.29 19.77 -4.57
C LYS A 145 8.22 18.33 -5.11
N PRO A 146 8.37 18.12 -6.43
CA PRO A 146 8.47 16.77 -6.99
C PRO A 146 9.59 15.96 -6.31
N LEU A 147 9.35 14.66 -6.11
CA LEU A 147 10.38 13.74 -5.61
C LEU A 147 11.47 13.53 -6.68
N GLU A 148 12.70 13.34 -6.21
CA GLU A 148 13.88 13.09 -7.04
C GLU A 148 14.26 11.61 -6.90
N PHE A 149 14.21 10.86 -7.99
CA PHE A 149 14.49 9.43 -8.02
C PHE A 149 15.83 9.16 -8.70
N SER A 150 16.53 8.12 -8.23
CA SER A 150 17.71 7.60 -8.93
C SER A 150 17.35 7.11 -10.34
N LYS A 151 18.38 6.87 -11.14
CA LYS A 151 18.19 6.32 -12.50
C LYS A 151 17.50 4.96 -12.45
N GLU A 152 17.91 4.10 -11.53
CA GLU A 152 17.36 2.77 -11.33
C GLU A 152 15.88 2.84 -10.93
N ALA A 153 15.52 3.73 -10.02
CA ALA A 153 14.13 3.93 -9.64
C ALA A 153 13.27 4.44 -10.82
N GLN A 154 13.79 5.35 -11.66
CA GLN A 154 13.09 5.80 -12.88
C GLN A 154 12.86 4.66 -13.89
N GLU A 155 13.83 3.76 -14.05
CA GLU A 155 13.70 2.56 -14.90
C GLU A 155 12.61 1.63 -14.35
N VAL A 156 12.51 1.47 -13.02
CA VAL A 156 11.45 0.71 -12.36
C VAL A 156 10.07 1.34 -12.61
N PHE A 157 9.92 2.68 -12.51
CA PHE A 157 8.67 3.34 -12.88
C PHE A 157 8.32 3.16 -14.36
N SER A 158 9.30 3.18 -15.27
CA SER A 158 9.05 2.96 -16.70
C SER A 158 8.59 1.52 -17.00
N ALA A 159 9.22 0.54 -16.35
CA ALA A 159 8.80 -0.86 -16.44
C ALA A 159 7.38 -1.04 -15.87
N GLY A 160 7.11 -0.43 -14.71
CA GLY A 160 5.78 -0.38 -14.11
C GLY A 160 4.75 0.25 -15.06
N LEU A 161 5.05 1.40 -15.66
CA LEU A 161 4.14 2.07 -16.58
C LEU A 161 3.80 1.18 -17.78
N THR A 162 4.82 0.53 -18.36
CA THR A 162 4.65 -0.41 -19.48
C THR A 162 3.72 -1.56 -19.09
N LEU A 163 3.87 -2.10 -17.88
CA LEU A 163 2.99 -3.15 -17.36
C LEU A 163 1.54 -2.69 -17.21
N TRP A 164 1.30 -1.48 -16.68
CA TRP A 164 -0.06 -0.92 -16.57
C TRP A 164 -0.70 -0.68 -17.94
N GLN A 165 0.06 -0.10 -18.88
CA GLN A 165 -0.40 0.10 -20.26
C GLN A 165 -0.79 -1.23 -20.91
N TYR A 166 0.03 -2.26 -20.73
CA TYR A 166 -0.25 -3.59 -21.26
C TYR A 166 -1.52 -4.19 -20.65
N TYR A 167 -1.68 -4.07 -19.32
CA TYR A 167 -2.90 -4.49 -18.64
C TYR A 167 -4.16 -3.79 -19.20
N HIS A 168 -4.16 -2.46 -19.28
CA HIS A 168 -5.33 -1.73 -19.77
C HIS A 168 -5.64 -2.02 -21.24
N ALA A 169 -4.63 -2.31 -22.06
CA ALA A 169 -4.82 -2.73 -23.44
C ALA A 169 -5.42 -4.14 -23.52
N GLN A 170 -4.87 -5.10 -22.79
CA GLN A 170 -5.23 -6.52 -22.88
C GLN A 170 -6.55 -6.84 -22.16
N ALA A 171 -6.80 -6.21 -21.01
CA ALA A 171 -7.97 -6.47 -20.17
C ALA A 171 -9.19 -5.64 -20.55
N LYS A 172 -9.09 -4.71 -21.50
CA LYS A 172 -10.14 -3.72 -21.83
C LYS A 172 -11.54 -4.30 -22.07
N SER A 173 -11.61 -5.51 -22.61
CA SER A 173 -12.85 -6.22 -22.93
C SER A 173 -13.15 -7.38 -21.99
N SER A 174 -12.31 -7.60 -20.97
CA SER A 174 -12.52 -8.64 -19.96
C SER A 174 -13.57 -8.20 -18.93
N ASP A 175 -14.38 -9.16 -18.50
CA ASP A 175 -15.27 -9.07 -17.34
C ASP A 175 -14.52 -8.82 -16.02
N LYS A 176 -13.22 -9.11 -15.98
CA LYS A 176 -12.32 -8.92 -14.82
C LYS A 176 -11.53 -7.62 -14.89
N TYR A 177 -11.86 -6.72 -15.82
CA TYR A 177 -11.23 -5.42 -15.92
C TYR A 177 -11.46 -4.58 -14.66
N LEU A 178 -10.39 -4.07 -14.07
CA LEU A 178 -10.39 -3.17 -12.94
C LEU A 178 -9.76 -1.85 -13.40
N ASN A 179 -10.53 -0.77 -13.40
CA ASN A 179 -9.99 0.52 -13.82
C ASN A 179 -8.89 1.00 -12.87
N ASP A 180 -9.06 0.82 -11.56
CA ASP A 180 -8.08 1.23 -10.55
C ASP A 180 -7.04 0.13 -10.22
N ALA A 181 -6.80 -0.84 -11.11
CA ALA A 181 -6.01 -2.04 -10.82
C ALA A 181 -4.67 -1.73 -10.12
N SER A 182 -4.40 -2.43 -9.03
CA SER A 182 -3.10 -2.40 -8.36
C SER A 182 -2.09 -3.32 -9.08
N LEU A 183 -0.81 -3.20 -8.72
CA LEU A 183 0.21 -4.14 -9.18
C LEU A 183 -0.19 -5.60 -8.92
N TYR A 184 -0.77 -5.86 -7.74
CA TYR A 184 -1.22 -7.20 -7.37
C TYR A 184 -2.37 -7.68 -8.26
N ASP A 185 -3.35 -6.84 -8.54
CA ASP A 185 -4.49 -7.18 -9.39
C ASP A 185 -4.05 -7.47 -10.83
N ILE A 186 -3.11 -6.68 -11.35
CA ILE A 186 -2.51 -6.90 -12.67
C ILE A 186 -1.77 -8.24 -12.70
N LYS A 187 -0.97 -8.55 -11.69
CA LYS A 187 -0.30 -9.85 -11.57
C LYS A 187 -1.30 -10.98 -11.46
N GLU A 188 -2.36 -10.83 -10.68
CA GLU A 188 -3.44 -11.82 -10.57
C GLU A 188 -4.12 -12.07 -11.91
N TYR A 189 -4.38 -11.01 -12.69
CA TYR A 189 -5.01 -11.11 -14.00
C TYR A 189 -4.19 -11.98 -14.96
N PHE A 190 -2.87 -11.77 -15.00
CA PHE A 190 -1.98 -12.51 -15.90
C PHE A 190 -1.54 -13.88 -15.37
N GLN A 191 -1.24 -13.99 -14.07
CA GLN A 191 -0.77 -15.24 -13.47
C GLN A 191 -1.93 -16.20 -13.21
N GLY A 192 -3.13 -15.68 -13.01
CA GLY A 192 -4.25 -16.47 -12.53
C GLY A 192 -3.99 -17.01 -11.12
N ARG A 193 -4.95 -17.82 -10.66
CA ARG A 193 -4.86 -18.55 -9.39
C ARG A 193 -5.06 -20.03 -9.63
N GLY A 194 -4.49 -20.85 -8.75
CA GLY A 194 -4.83 -22.26 -8.66
C GLY A 194 -6.31 -22.48 -8.30
N GLU A 195 -6.73 -23.74 -8.37
CA GLU A 195 -8.12 -24.13 -8.12
C GLU A 195 -8.63 -23.65 -6.76
N THR A 196 -9.91 -23.28 -6.73
CA THR A 196 -10.60 -22.95 -5.49
C THR A 196 -11.05 -24.25 -4.84
N ILE A 197 -10.48 -24.55 -3.68
CA ILE A 197 -10.81 -25.75 -2.91
C ILE A 197 -11.62 -25.30 -1.69
N ASN A 198 -12.81 -25.86 -1.50
CA ASN A 198 -13.71 -25.57 -0.37
C ASN A 198 -14.02 -24.07 -0.19
N GLY A 199 -14.25 -23.35 -1.30
CA GLY A 199 -14.54 -21.91 -1.28
C GLY A 199 -13.34 -21.00 -0.98
N LYS A 200 -12.15 -21.57 -0.75
CA LYS A 200 -10.90 -20.80 -0.59
C LYS A 200 -10.19 -20.67 -1.93
N LYS A 201 -10.02 -19.43 -2.41
CA LYS A 201 -9.28 -19.14 -3.64
C LYS A 201 -7.86 -19.72 -3.55
N GLY A 202 -7.41 -20.37 -4.62
CA GLY A 202 -6.05 -20.90 -4.70
C GLY A 202 -4.97 -19.81 -4.62
N LYS A 203 -3.72 -20.24 -4.39
CA LYS A 203 -2.56 -19.35 -4.46
C LYS A 203 -2.38 -18.82 -5.88
N MET A 204 -1.86 -17.60 -6.00
CA MET A 204 -1.45 -17.03 -7.28
C MET A 204 -0.34 -17.90 -7.89
N ASN A 205 -0.42 -18.15 -9.20
CA ASN A 205 0.59 -18.97 -9.87
C ASN A 205 1.92 -18.21 -9.93
N ALA A 206 3.03 -18.95 -9.93
CA ALA A 206 4.37 -18.34 -9.93
C ALA A 206 4.74 -17.65 -11.26
N ARG A 207 4.11 -18.07 -12.37
CA ARG A 207 4.36 -17.57 -13.72
C ARG A 207 3.02 -17.37 -14.45
N SER A 208 3.01 -16.42 -15.37
CA SER A 208 1.93 -16.26 -16.33
C SER A 208 2.19 -17.14 -17.55
N GLU A 209 1.13 -17.56 -18.24
CA GLU A 209 1.20 -18.16 -19.57
C GLU A 209 1.32 -17.10 -20.68
N ASP A 210 1.13 -15.82 -20.34
CA ASP A 210 1.27 -14.72 -21.28
C ASP A 210 2.75 -14.48 -21.60
N THR A 211 3.09 -14.65 -22.88
CA THR A 211 4.45 -14.49 -23.41
C THR A 211 4.99 -13.06 -23.31
N HIS A 212 4.14 -12.07 -23.04
CA HIS A 212 4.54 -10.66 -22.94
C HIS A 212 4.85 -10.19 -21.51
N THR A 213 4.81 -11.07 -20.50
CA THR A 213 5.18 -10.66 -19.14
C THR A 213 6.67 -10.39 -19.07
N ILE A 214 7.03 -9.11 -19.06
CA ILE A 214 8.35 -8.60 -18.71
C ILE A 214 8.68 -9.17 -17.34
N THR A 215 9.55 -10.18 -17.33
CA THR A 215 10.06 -10.75 -16.09
C THR A 215 11.01 -9.72 -15.51
N THR A 216 10.54 -8.95 -14.54
CA THR A 216 11.40 -8.20 -13.60
C THR A 216 12.02 -9.15 -12.59
#